data_AF-A0A353XUR6-F1
#
_entry.id   AF-A0A353XUR6-F1
#
_cell.length_a   1.000
_cell.length_b   1.000
_cell.length_c   1.000
_cell.angle_alpha   90.00
_cell.angle_beta   90.00
_cell.angle_gamma   90.00
#
_symmetry.space_group_name_H-M   'P 1'
#
loop_
_entity.id
_entity.type
_entity.pdbx_description
1 polymer ?
#
loop_
_entity_poly.entity_id
_entity_poly.type
_entity_poly.pdbx_seq_one_letter_code
_entity_poly.pdbx_strand_id
1 'polypeptide(L)'
;MTNLMTTNNIDAYQSLVQHLTQLTDSHEIEAVLAALLTDKELQEIANRVRIFDLLQQGVTQRAISQQLGVGIATVSRGAKALQRHEGNNINKLLTLHRNRKE
;
A
#
# COMPACT_ATOMS: atom_id res chain seq x y z
N MET A 1 -17.29 -30.46 -1.54
CA MET A 1 -16.15 -30.38 -0.59
C MET A 1 -15.27 -29.20 -1.00
N THR A 2 -15.74 -27.97 -0.74
CA THR A 2 -15.03 -26.73 -1.05
C THR A 2 -14.90 -25.92 0.24
N ASN A 3 -13.65 -25.57 0.56
CA ASN A 3 -13.20 -24.45 1.39
C ASN A 3 -13.65 -24.35 2.87
N LEU A 4 -13.04 -25.15 3.75
CA LEU A 4 -12.80 -24.72 5.14
C LEU A 4 -11.49 -23.89 5.28
N MET A 5 -10.53 -24.08 4.37
CA MET A 5 -9.24 -23.38 4.40
C MET A 5 -9.29 -21.92 3.93
N THR A 6 -10.31 -21.52 3.17
CA THR A 6 -10.42 -20.16 2.61
C THR A 6 -11.19 -19.21 3.53
N THR A 7 -12.07 -19.74 4.38
CA THR A 7 -12.87 -18.97 5.34
C THR A 7 -11.97 -18.37 6.43
N ASN A 8 -11.11 -19.19 7.04
CA ASN A 8 -10.25 -18.76 8.15
C ASN A 8 -9.27 -17.61 7.81
N ASN A 9 -8.80 -17.51 6.56
CA ASN A 9 -7.85 -16.48 6.16
C ASN A 9 -8.53 -15.14 5.83
N ILE A 10 -9.76 -15.21 5.28
CA ILE A 10 -10.60 -14.01 5.12
C ILE A 10 -10.92 -13.44 6.52
N ASP A 11 -11.20 -14.29 7.50
CA ASP A 11 -11.57 -13.88 8.85
C ASP A 11 -10.44 -13.12 9.57
N ALA A 12 -9.18 -13.58 9.44
CA ALA A 12 -8.03 -12.90 10.06
C ALA A 12 -7.76 -11.54 9.43
N TYR A 13 -7.84 -11.44 8.09
CA TYR A 13 -7.68 -10.16 7.39
C TYR A 13 -8.78 -9.17 7.75
N GLN A 14 -10.04 -9.62 7.80
CA GLN A 14 -11.15 -8.76 8.22
C GLN A 14 -11.03 -8.33 9.68
N SER A 15 -10.54 -9.20 10.57
CA SER A 15 -10.27 -8.87 11.97
C SER A 15 -9.21 -7.76 12.09
N LEU A 16 -8.13 -7.83 11.30
CA LEU A 16 -7.12 -6.77 11.24
C LEU A 16 -7.73 -5.46 10.74
N VAL A 17 -8.49 -5.49 9.64
CA VAL A 17 -9.14 -4.29 9.10
C VAL A 17 -10.08 -3.66 10.14
N GLN A 18 -10.92 -4.47 10.80
CA GLN A 18 -11.84 -3.99 11.83
C GLN A 18 -11.08 -3.37 13.01
N HIS A 19 -10.02 -4.02 13.49
CA HIS A 19 -9.20 -3.46 14.56
C HIS A 19 -8.58 -2.11 14.17
N LEU A 20 -7.97 -2.01 12.98
CA LEU A 20 -7.38 -0.77 12.48
C LEU A 20 -8.39 0.38 12.35
N THR A 21 -9.68 0.08 12.09
CA THR A 21 -10.73 1.12 12.02
C THR A 21 -11.16 1.68 13.38
N GLN A 22 -10.81 1.00 14.48
CA GLN A 22 -11.13 1.44 15.84
C GLN A 22 -10.02 2.32 16.44
N LEU A 23 -8.83 2.31 15.86
CA LEU A 23 -7.69 3.10 16.32
C LEU A 23 -7.81 4.53 15.80
N THR A 24 -7.57 5.51 16.69
CA THR A 24 -7.55 6.94 16.34
C THR A 24 -6.16 7.58 16.50
N ASP A 25 -5.22 6.88 17.12
CA ASP A 25 -3.83 7.32 17.28
C ASP A 25 -2.94 6.68 16.19
N SER A 26 -2.19 7.52 15.48
CA SER A 26 -1.23 7.05 14.47
C SER A 26 -0.12 6.18 15.06
N HIS A 27 0.27 6.40 16.32
CA HIS A 27 1.31 5.59 16.97
C HIS A 27 0.84 4.16 17.24
N GLU A 28 -0.43 3.96 17.58
CA GLU A 28 -1.00 2.62 17.76
C GLU A 28 -1.08 1.87 16.42
N ILE A 29 -1.48 2.57 15.35
CA ILE A 29 -1.51 2.01 14.00
C ILE A 29 -0.10 1.59 13.56
N GLU A 30 0.90 2.45 13.79
CA GLU A 30 2.29 2.16 13.47
C GLU A 30 2.82 0.94 14.25
N ALA A 31 2.52 0.86 15.55
CA ALA A 31 2.94 -0.26 16.40
C ALA A 31 2.34 -1.60 15.93
N VAL A 32 1.06 -1.62 15.56
CA VAL A 32 0.40 -2.82 15.01
C VAL A 32 1.06 -3.24 13.70
N LEU A 33 1.30 -2.32 12.77
CA LEU A 33 1.92 -2.64 11.49
C LEU A 33 3.38 -3.09 11.65
N ALA A 34 4.15 -2.46 12.54
CA ALA A 34 5.53 -2.85 12.84
C ALA A 34 5.64 -4.21 13.53
N ALA A 35 4.61 -4.63 14.28
CA ALA A 35 4.56 -5.97 14.88
C ALA A 35 4.21 -7.07 13.86
N LEU A 36 3.46 -6.73 12.81
CA LEU A 36 2.99 -7.70 11.81
C LEU A 36 3.91 -7.82 10.59
N LEU A 37 4.60 -6.74 10.24
CA LEU A 37 5.37 -6.62 9.00
C LEU A 37 6.85 -6.50 9.32
N THR A 38 7.67 -7.09 8.46
CA THR A 38 9.11 -6.84 8.47
C THR A 38 9.42 -5.42 7.99
N ASP A 39 10.58 -4.89 8.39
CA ASP A 39 11.09 -3.59 7.89
C ASP A 39 11.10 -3.52 6.35
N LYS A 40 11.40 -4.66 5.72
CA LYS A 40 11.39 -4.78 4.26
C LYS A 40 9.97 -4.62 3.70
N GLU A 41 8.97 -5.27 4.29
CA GLU A 41 7.58 -5.16 3.84
C GLU A 41 7.03 -3.75 4.06
N LEU A 42 7.34 -3.11 5.19
CA LEU A 42 7.02 -1.69 5.43
C LEU A 42 7.63 -0.80 4.36
N GLN A 43 8.91 -1.00 4.02
CA GLN A 43 9.58 -0.26 2.97
C GLN A 43 8.96 -0.52 1.58
N GLU A 44 8.49 -1.74 1.31
CA GLU A 44 7.77 -2.08 0.09
C GLU A 44 6.39 -1.40 0.00
N ILE A 45 5.66 -1.28 1.11
CA ILE A 45 4.41 -0.51 1.17
C ILE A 45 4.70 0.98 0.92
N ALA A 46 5.73 1.54 1.56
CA ALA A 46 6.14 2.93 1.32
C ALA A 46 6.54 3.16 -0.15
N ASN A 47 7.27 2.22 -0.76
CA ASN A 47 7.58 2.23 -2.19
C ASN A 47 6.31 2.21 -3.04
N ARG A 48 5.30 1.43 -2.64
CA ARG A 48 4.03 1.34 -3.36
C ARG A 48 3.31 2.67 -3.42
N VAL A 49 3.24 3.39 -2.31
CA VAL A 49 2.67 4.74 -2.24
C VAL A 49 3.42 5.68 -3.18
N ARG A 50 4.75 5.68 -3.15
CA ARG A 50 5.58 6.51 -4.05
C ARG A 50 5.39 6.17 -5.53
N ILE A 51 5.31 4.88 -5.87
CA ILE A 51 5.06 4.43 -7.24
C ILE A 51 3.69 4.93 -7.71
N PHE A 52 2.63 4.78 -6.92
CA PHE A 52 1.29 5.24 -7.28
C PHE A 52 1.25 6.75 -7.47
N ASP A 53 1.89 7.49 -6.56
CA ASP A 53 1.99 8.94 -6.64
C ASP A 53 2.64 9.41 -7.95
N LEU A 54 3.83 8.88 -8.27
CA LEU A 54 4.58 9.25 -9.47
C LEU A 54 3.86 8.81 -10.76
N LEU A 55 3.18 7.67 -10.74
CA LEU A 55 2.35 7.24 -11.87
C LEU A 55 1.17 8.20 -12.12
N GLN A 56 0.51 8.70 -11.07
CA GLN A 56 -0.55 9.71 -11.22
C GLN A 56 -0.03 11.04 -11.76
N GLN A 57 1.23 11.38 -11.46
CA GLN A 57 1.90 12.56 -12.00
C GLN A 57 2.40 12.38 -13.44
N GLY A 58 2.13 11.23 -14.08
CA GLY A 58 2.54 10.96 -15.45
C GLY A 58 4.01 10.58 -15.63
N VAL A 59 4.73 10.29 -14.54
CA VAL A 59 6.14 9.87 -14.61
C VAL A 59 6.23 8.48 -15.23
N THR A 60 7.16 8.29 -16.16
CA THR A 60 7.33 7.00 -16.85
C THR A 60 7.79 5.91 -15.89
N GLN A 61 7.34 4.67 -16.10
CA GLN A 61 7.71 3.54 -15.23
C GLN A 61 9.24 3.34 -15.12
N ARG A 62 9.97 3.62 -16.20
CA ARG A 62 11.44 3.55 -16.23
C ARG A 62 12.08 4.61 -15.34
N ALA A 63 11.61 5.85 -15.41
CA ALA A 63 12.08 6.93 -14.55
C ALA A 63 11.77 6.64 -13.07
N ILE A 64 10.58 6.12 -12.77
CA ILE A 64 10.21 5.70 -11.40
C ILE A 64 11.15 4.60 -10.88
N SER A 65 11.41 3.60 -11.71
CA SER A 65 12.32 2.49 -11.38
C SER A 65 13.72 2.99 -11.01
N GLN A 66 14.26 3.94 -11.79
CA GLN A 66 15.55 4.57 -11.53
C GLN A 66 15.52 5.44 -10.26
N GLN A 67 14.51 6.30 -10.12
CA GLN A 67 14.40 7.23 -9.00
C GLN A 67 14.24 6.52 -7.65
N LEU A 68 13.48 5.43 -7.62
CA LEU A 68 13.20 4.68 -6.39
C LEU A 68 14.18 3.52 -6.14
N GLY A 69 15.09 3.24 -7.08
CA GLY A 69 16.02 2.11 -6.96
C GLY A 69 15.33 0.74 -6.94
N VAL A 70 14.15 0.61 -7.57
CA VAL A 70 13.37 -0.63 -7.61
C VAL A 70 13.36 -1.20 -9.02
N GLY A 71 13.25 -2.53 -9.14
CA GLY A 71 13.17 -3.20 -10.45
C GLY A 71 11.94 -2.77 -11.26
N ILE A 72 12.07 -2.73 -12.59
CA ILE A 72 11.00 -2.33 -13.49
C ILE A 72 9.71 -3.15 -13.30
N ALA A 73 9.84 -4.45 -13.02
CA ALA A 73 8.71 -5.34 -12.76
C ALA A 73 7.86 -4.90 -11.55
N THR A 74 8.49 -4.32 -10.52
CA THR A 74 7.80 -3.77 -9.35
C THR A 74 6.93 -2.58 -9.74
N VAL A 75 7.47 -1.68 -10.58
CA VAL A 75 6.74 -0.52 -11.08
C VAL A 75 5.61 -0.94 -12.03
N SER A 76 5.84 -1.90 -12.92
CA SER A 76 4.80 -2.42 -13.82
C SER A 76 3.66 -3.11 -13.07
N ARG A 77 3.95 -3.87 -12.01
CA ARG A 77 2.90 -4.36 -11.09
C ARG A 77 2.19 -3.22 -10.37
N GLY A 78 2.89 -2.11 -10.12
CA GLY A 78 2.33 -0.85 -9.62
C GLY A 78 1.26 -0.28 -10.53
N ALA A 79 1.64 0.00 -11.78
CA ALA A 79 0.74 0.53 -12.79
C ALA A 79 -0.52 -0.34 -12.98
N LYS A 80 -0.36 -1.66 -13.08
CA LYS A 80 -1.50 -2.58 -13.21
C LYS A 80 -2.43 -2.56 -12.00
N ALA A 81 -1.90 -2.42 -10.78
CA ALA A 81 -2.75 -2.36 -9.61
C ALA A 81 -3.47 -1.02 -9.49
N LEU A 82 -2.79 0.09 -9.79
CA LEU A 82 -3.40 1.42 -9.79
C LEU A 82 -4.58 1.48 -10.78
N GLN A 83 -4.43 0.88 -11.97
CA GLN A 83 -5.50 0.75 -12.96
C GLN A 83 -6.68 -0.11 -12.48
N ARG A 84 -6.43 -1.14 -11.65
CA ARG A 84 -7.51 -1.98 -11.08
C ARG A 84 -8.23 -1.34 -9.91
N HIS A 85 -7.58 -0.38 -9.25
CA HIS A 85 -8.09 0.30 -8.07
C HIS A 85 -8.34 1.76 -8.39
N GLU A 86 -9.24 2.02 -9.34
CA GLU A 86 -9.82 3.34 -9.55
C GLU A 86 -10.80 3.62 -8.40
N GLY A 87 -10.30 4.25 -7.33
CA GLY A 87 -11.10 4.48 -6.13
C GLY A 87 -10.67 5.72 -5.35
N ASN A 88 -11.66 6.42 -4.78
CA ASN A 88 -11.49 7.62 -3.95
C ASN A 88 -10.45 7.43 -2.82
N ASN A 89 -10.37 6.24 -2.24
CA ASN A 89 -9.48 5.97 -1.10
C ASN A 89 -7.99 6.06 -1.45
N ILE A 90 -7.58 5.59 -2.64
CA ILE A 90 -6.18 5.74 -3.08
C ILE A 90 -5.87 7.22 -3.31
N ASN A 91 -6.78 7.97 -3.92
CA ASN A 91 -6.57 9.41 -4.13
C ASN A 91 -6.41 10.17 -2.81
N LYS A 92 -7.24 9.87 -1.79
CA LYS A 92 -7.10 10.46 -0.45
C LYS A 92 -5.73 10.18 0.16
N LEU A 93 -5.26 8.94 0.09
CA LEU A 93 -3.92 8.56 0.56
C LEU A 93 -2.82 9.36 -0.15
N LEU A 94 -2.91 9.50 -1.47
CA LEU A 94 -1.90 10.21 -2.26
C LEU A 94 -1.92 11.71 -2.01
N THR A 95 -3.09 12.33 -1.79
CA THR A 95 -3.18 13.73 -1.36
C THR A 95 -2.51 13.94 -0.01
N LEU A 96 -2.79 13.09 0.99
CA LEU A 96 -2.13 13.16 2.30
C LEU A 96 -0.60 13.00 2.19
N HIS A 97 -0.15 12.08 1.33
CA HIS A 97 1.28 11.86 1.09
C HIS A 97 1.99 13.07 0.48
N ARG A 98 1.34 13.79 -0.44
CA ARG A 98 1.89 15.01 -1.04
C ARG A 98 2.00 16.15 -0.03
N ASN A 99 0.96 16.35 0.79
CA ASN A 99 0.92 17.42 1.79
C ASN A 99 1.96 17.27 2.92
N ARG A 100 2.49 16.06 3.15
CA ARG A 100 3.58 15.84 4.11
C ARG A 100 4.98 16.12 3.56
N LYS A 101 5.11 16.34 2.25
CA LYS A 101 6.38 16.66 1.59
C LYS A 101 6.60 18.17 1.42
N GLU A 102 5.58 18.97 1.68
CA GLU A 102 5.64 20.43 1.81
C GLU A 102 5.95 20.79 3.27
#